data_AF-A0A8S4PYS2-F1
#
_entry.id   AF-A0A8S4PYS2-F1
#
_cell.length_a   1.000
_cell.length_b   1.000
_cell.length_c   1.000
_cell.angle_alpha   90.00
_cell.angle_beta   90.00
_cell.angle_gamma   90.00
#
_symmetry.space_group_name_H-M   'P 1'
#
loop_
_entity.id
_entity.type
_entity.pdbx_description
1 polymer ?
#
loop_
_entity_poly.entity_id
_entity_poly.type
_entity_poly.pdbx_seq_one_letter_code
_entity_poly.pdbx_strand_id
1 'polypeptide(L)'
;ILENSCDDKQMSEIRQMPYFWLRKVTTAISAWDLDKDGHIGHDAMMNIADTFARVGNLNGKSGDNILEVIGELANPGRENPLSEIVKATSFSEHLIGIWRAKGNPASVKSLRKIYSNMFKIVDCNAAGFLTFDQYLVFWNIFNLDKRFAKMQFDYMDTDQSGKISEEQFMNTYRDYLGNTGDDTLNDSSDHSLTIKLGHMPNQN
;
A
#
# COMPACT_ATOMS: atom_id res chain seq x y z
N ILE A 1 0.42 0.77 19.46
CA ILE A 1 -0.11 1.64 18.38
C ILE A 1 -1.64 1.58 18.32
N LEU A 2 -2.28 0.40 18.32
CA LEU A 2 -3.75 0.29 18.17
C LEU A 2 -4.58 0.60 19.43
N GLU A 3 -4.10 0.28 20.63
CA GLU A 3 -4.94 0.30 21.85
C GLU A 3 -5.36 1.69 22.35
N ASN A 4 -4.63 2.75 21.99
CA ASN A 4 -4.95 4.11 22.46
C ASN A 4 -5.73 4.94 21.44
N SER A 5 -6.06 4.39 20.26
CA SER A 5 -6.70 5.11 19.15
C SER A 5 -7.95 4.44 18.58
N CYS A 6 -8.39 3.32 19.16
CA CYS A 6 -9.54 2.56 18.65
C CYS A 6 -10.70 2.60 19.64
N ASP A 7 -11.90 2.86 19.14
CA ASP A 7 -13.12 2.58 19.89
C ASP A 7 -13.44 1.06 19.89
N ASP A 8 -14.36 0.65 20.75
CA ASP A 8 -14.75 -0.77 20.91
C ASP A 8 -15.25 -1.40 19.60
N LYS A 9 -15.89 -0.60 18.73
CA LYS A 9 -16.41 -1.06 17.45
C LYS A 9 -15.28 -1.32 16.46
N GLN A 10 -14.31 -0.41 16.37
CA GLN A 10 -13.11 -0.56 15.56
C GLN A 10 -12.30 -1.77 16.01
N MET A 11 -12.11 -1.94 17.32
CA MET A 11 -11.42 -3.12 17.87
C MET A 11 -12.15 -4.42 17.56
N SER A 12 -13.49 -4.44 17.63
CA SER A 12 -14.29 -5.61 17.26
C SER A 12 -14.14 -5.98 15.78
N GLU A 13 -14.06 -5.00 14.88
CA GLU A 13 -13.86 -5.26 13.44
C GLU A 13 -12.44 -5.76 13.15
N ILE A 14 -11.42 -5.13 13.74
CA ILE A 14 -10.02 -5.55 13.61
C ILE A 14 -9.81 -7.01 14.08
N ARG A 15 -10.47 -7.42 15.17
CA ARG A 15 -10.39 -8.80 15.68
C ARG A 15 -10.94 -9.86 14.73
N GLN A 16 -11.78 -9.49 13.76
CA GLN A 16 -12.33 -10.42 12.76
C GLN A 16 -11.40 -10.58 11.56
N MET A 17 -10.37 -9.75 11.44
CA MET A 17 -9.44 -9.79 10.32
C MET A 17 -8.42 -10.93 10.54
N PRO A 18 -8.16 -11.77 9.52
CA PRO A 18 -7.14 -12.81 9.57
C PRO A 18 -5.77 -12.28 9.98
N TYR A 19 -5.06 -12.99 10.86
CA TYR A 19 -3.82 -12.48 11.45
C TYR A 19 -2.73 -12.30 10.39
N PHE A 20 -2.65 -13.25 9.45
CA PHE A 20 -1.73 -13.14 8.31
C PHE A 20 -2.02 -11.89 7.48
N TRP A 21 -3.29 -11.62 7.19
CA TRP A 21 -3.71 -10.43 6.44
C TRP A 21 -3.36 -9.14 7.18
N LEU A 22 -3.69 -9.06 8.48
CA LEU A 22 -3.37 -7.93 9.33
C LEU A 22 -1.88 -7.59 9.28
N ARG A 23 -1.00 -8.58 9.47
CA ARG A 23 0.46 -8.37 9.44
C ARG A 23 0.95 -7.84 8.09
N LYS A 24 0.45 -8.37 6.98
CA LYS A 24 0.82 -7.88 5.64
C LYS A 24 0.40 -6.43 5.46
N VAL A 25 -0.89 -6.14 5.63
CA VAL A 25 -1.43 -4.82 5.33
C VAL A 25 -0.86 -3.75 6.26
N THR A 26 -0.66 -4.06 7.55
CA THR A 26 0.01 -3.13 8.47
C THR A 26 1.46 -2.83 8.07
N THR A 27 2.19 -3.80 7.52
CA THR A 27 3.54 -3.59 6.97
C THR A 27 3.51 -2.64 5.77
N ALA A 28 2.55 -2.84 4.84
CA ALA A 28 2.39 -1.98 3.68
C ALA A 28 1.97 -0.55 4.04
N ILE A 29 0.98 -0.40 4.93
CA ILE A 29 0.55 0.89 5.50
C ILE A 29 1.78 1.59 6.10
N SER A 30 2.55 0.94 6.96
CA SER A 30 3.74 1.56 7.58
C SER A 30 4.83 2.01 6.59
N ALA A 31 4.85 1.44 5.38
CA ALA A 31 5.73 1.89 4.30
C ALA A 31 5.23 3.17 3.60
N TRP A 32 3.91 3.43 3.64
CA TRP A 32 3.28 4.62 3.05
C TRP A 32 3.30 5.84 3.99
N ASP A 33 3.46 5.62 5.29
CA ASP A 33 3.75 6.64 6.28
C ASP A 33 5.20 7.12 6.11
N LEU A 34 5.44 8.04 5.16
CA LEU A 34 6.78 8.48 4.78
C LEU A 34 7.44 9.37 5.84
N ASP A 35 6.67 10.22 6.51
CA ASP A 35 7.13 11.15 7.55
C ASP A 35 7.09 10.55 8.96
N LYS A 36 6.56 9.32 9.12
CA LYS A 36 6.55 8.55 10.37
C LYS A 36 5.71 9.22 11.46
N ASP A 37 4.70 9.97 11.06
CA ASP A 37 3.79 10.64 11.99
C ASP A 37 2.64 9.72 12.46
N GLY A 38 2.55 8.51 11.91
CA GLY A 38 1.52 7.53 12.22
C GLY A 38 0.17 7.77 11.54
N HIS A 39 0.07 8.73 10.62
CA HIS A 39 -1.16 9.14 9.94
C HIS A 39 -1.02 8.92 8.43
N ILE A 40 -1.88 8.06 7.87
CA ILE A 40 -1.92 7.79 6.42
C ILE A 40 -3.21 8.37 5.83
N GLY A 41 -3.37 9.67 6.03
CA GLY A 41 -4.49 10.43 5.49
C GLY A 41 -4.13 11.11 4.18
N HIS A 42 -4.91 12.13 3.84
CA HIS A 42 -4.70 12.99 2.68
C HIS A 42 -3.25 13.50 2.56
N ASP A 43 -2.67 14.00 3.64
CA ASP A 43 -1.36 14.67 3.61
C ASP A 43 -0.22 13.69 3.33
N ALA A 44 -0.26 12.47 3.91
CA ALA A 44 0.67 11.40 3.57
C ALA A 44 0.57 11.03 2.08
N MET A 45 -0.66 10.99 1.54
CA MET A 45 -0.87 10.72 0.12
C MET A 45 -0.31 11.85 -0.76
N MET A 46 -0.41 13.11 -0.32
CA MET A 46 0.21 14.27 -0.98
C MET A 46 1.75 14.23 -0.90
N ASN A 47 2.33 13.72 0.19
CA ASN A 47 3.78 13.55 0.34
C ASN A 47 4.32 12.47 -0.62
N ILE A 48 3.61 11.35 -0.75
CA ILE A 48 3.93 10.29 -1.72
C ILE A 48 3.87 10.86 -3.14
N ALA A 49 2.75 11.50 -3.46
CA ALA A 49 2.47 12.21 -4.70
C ALA A 49 3.60 13.15 -5.13
N ASP A 50 3.96 14.10 -4.27
CA ASP A 50 5.04 15.08 -4.50
C ASP A 50 6.40 14.39 -4.70
N THR A 51 6.65 13.29 -3.99
CA THR A 51 7.86 12.47 -4.18
C THR A 51 7.90 11.80 -5.55
N PHE A 52 6.78 11.23 -6.01
CA PHE A 52 6.67 10.70 -7.38
C PHE A 52 6.82 11.78 -8.44
N ALA A 53 6.27 12.99 -8.22
CA ALA A 53 6.40 14.13 -9.12
C ALA A 53 7.86 14.58 -9.26
N ARG A 54 8.57 14.72 -8.14
CA ARG A 54 10.01 15.04 -8.13
C ARG A 54 10.82 14.00 -8.89
N VAL A 55 10.59 12.72 -8.61
CA VAL A 55 11.29 11.61 -9.27
C VAL A 55 10.97 11.56 -10.78
N GLY A 56 9.71 11.76 -11.16
CA GLY A 56 9.29 11.84 -12.56
C GLY A 56 9.95 13.01 -13.32
N ASN A 57 10.02 14.18 -12.69
CA ASN A 57 10.73 15.35 -13.23
C ASN A 57 12.23 15.09 -13.39
N LEU A 58 12.88 14.43 -12.42
CA LEU A 58 14.29 14.05 -12.52
C LEU A 58 14.55 13.11 -13.72
N ASN A 59 13.55 12.32 -14.11
CA ASN A 59 13.60 11.43 -15.26
C ASN A 59 13.13 12.08 -16.58
N GLY A 60 12.88 13.39 -16.60
CA GLY A 60 12.54 14.14 -17.82
C GLY A 60 11.11 13.97 -18.32
N LYS A 61 10.17 13.51 -17.48
CA LYS A 61 8.75 13.42 -17.81
C LYS A 61 7.96 14.64 -17.33
N SER A 62 7.09 15.19 -18.19
CA SER A 62 6.13 16.25 -17.84
C SER A 62 5.17 15.78 -16.74
N GLY A 63 5.04 16.57 -15.68
CA GLY A 63 4.25 16.29 -14.49
C GLY A 63 2.73 16.27 -14.66
N ASP A 64 2.20 16.41 -15.88
CA ASP A 64 0.75 16.50 -16.13
C ASP A 64 0.02 15.21 -15.76
N ASN A 65 0.59 14.05 -16.15
CA ASN A 65 0.08 12.73 -15.75
C ASN A 65 0.33 12.42 -14.28
N ILE A 66 1.16 13.18 -13.57
CA ILE A 66 1.42 12.95 -12.15
C ILE A 66 0.39 13.74 -11.33
N LEU A 67 0.16 15.02 -11.64
CA LEU A 67 -0.81 15.86 -10.95
C LEU A 67 -2.25 15.33 -11.03
N GLU A 68 -2.66 14.74 -12.16
CA GLU A 68 -3.97 14.09 -12.28
C GLU A 68 -4.12 12.92 -11.30
N VAL A 69 -3.06 12.12 -11.17
CA VAL A 69 -3.02 10.92 -10.31
C VAL A 69 -3.01 11.32 -8.84
N ILE A 70 -2.26 12.37 -8.52
CA ILE A 70 -2.21 12.99 -7.20
C ILE A 70 -3.58 13.56 -6.85
N GLY A 71 -4.24 14.26 -7.77
CA GLY A 71 -5.56 14.83 -7.56
C GLY A 71 -6.62 13.77 -7.30
N GLU A 72 -6.60 12.66 -8.04
CA GLU A 72 -7.52 11.54 -7.83
C GLU A 72 -7.27 10.78 -6.52
N LEU A 73 -6.01 10.67 -6.11
CA LEU A 73 -5.61 10.06 -4.85
C LEU A 73 -5.99 10.90 -3.65
N ALA A 74 -5.76 12.21 -3.72
CA ALA A 74 -6.00 13.14 -2.63
C ALA A 74 -7.49 13.51 -2.52
N ASN A 75 -8.19 13.58 -3.66
CA ASN A 75 -9.62 13.90 -3.70
C ASN A 75 -10.38 12.90 -4.57
N PRO A 76 -10.60 11.67 -4.07
CA PRO A 76 -11.27 10.63 -4.85
C PRO A 76 -12.74 10.98 -5.18
N GLY A 77 -13.31 12.03 -4.57
CA GLY A 77 -14.71 12.41 -4.67
C GLY A 77 -15.58 11.70 -3.62
N ARG A 78 -16.72 12.30 -3.24
CA ARG A 78 -17.59 11.77 -2.18
C ARG A 78 -18.20 10.41 -2.51
N GLU A 79 -18.46 10.14 -3.78
CA GLU A 79 -19.06 8.89 -4.25
C GLU A 79 -18.02 7.78 -4.48
N ASN A 80 -16.73 8.10 -4.38
CA ASN A 80 -15.68 7.12 -4.59
C ASN A 80 -15.52 6.25 -3.35
N PRO A 81 -15.50 4.93 -3.52
CA PRO A 81 -15.45 3.98 -2.43
C PRO A 81 -14.09 3.90 -1.72
N LEU A 82 -13.09 4.68 -2.16
CA LEU A 82 -11.83 4.91 -1.43
C LEU A 82 -11.86 6.16 -0.54
N SER A 83 -12.95 6.92 -0.56
CA SER A 83 -13.05 8.15 0.24
C SER A 83 -12.95 7.90 1.75
N GLU A 84 -13.35 6.73 2.25
CA GLU A 84 -13.13 6.32 3.65
C GLU A 84 -11.64 6.16 3.98
N ILE A 85 -10.85 5.60 3.06
CA ILE A 85 -9.40 5.38 3.26
C ILE A 85 -8.65 6.72 3.24
N VAL A 86 -8.97 7.60 2.29
CA VAL A 86 -8.28 8.90 2.15
C VAL A 86 -8.63 9.87 3.29
N LYS A 87 -9.83 9.77 3.85
CA LYS A 87 -10.28 10.58 4.99
C LYS A 87 -9.90 9.99 6.35
N ALA A 88 -9.32 8.80 6.38
CA ALA A 88 -8.90 8.18 7.62
C ALA A 88 -7.91 9.11 8.35
N THR A 89 -8.23 9.40 9.61
CA THR A 89 -7.42 10.26 10.48
C THR A 89 -6.59 9.44 11.46
N SER A 90 -6.73 8.12 11.44
CA SER A 90 -5.95 7.22 12.27
C SER A 90 -5.55 5.96 11.52
N PHE A 91 -4.53 5.29 12.02
CA PHE A 91 -4.07 4.01 11.50
C PHE A 91 -5.19 2.96 11.47
N SER A 92 -6.04 2.91 12.50
CA SER A 92 -7.12 1.93 12.61
C SER A 92 -8.24 2.19 11.60
N GLU A 93 -8.61 3.45 11.40
CA GLU A 93 -9.57 3.86 10.36
C GLU A 93 -9.07 3.46 8.97
N HIS A 94 -7.79 3.68 8.69
CA HIS A 94 -7.18 3.33 7.42
C HIS A 94 -7.18 1.81 7.19
N LEU A 95 -6.77 1.03 8.20
CA LEU A 95 -6.77 -0.43 8.15
C LEU A 95 -8.17 -1.00 7.90
N ILE A 96 -9.18 -0.49 8.62
CA ILE A 96 -10.59 -0.88 8.43
C ILE A 96 -11.09 -0.51 7.04
N GLY A 97 -10.73 0.68 6.55
CA GLY A 97 -11.06 1.12 5.19
C GLY A 97 -10.52 0.15 4.13
N ILE A 98 -9.25 -0.27 4.25
CA ILE A 98 -8.66 -1.27 3.33
C ILE A 98 -9.37 -2.62 3.46
N TRP A 99 -9.69 -3.07 4.67
CA TRP A 99 -10.39 -4.34 4.92
C TRP A 99 -11.76 -4.41 4.23
N ARG A 100 -12.51 -3.30 4.26
CA ARG A 100 -13.80 -3.17 3.58
C ARG A 100 -13.62 -3.05 2.07
N ALA A 101 -12.61 -2.29 1.62
CA ALA A 101 -12.33 -2.04 0.22
C ALA A 101 -11.93 -3.30 -0.56
N LYS A 102 -11.16 -4.24 0.03
CA LYS A 102 -10.68 -5.42 -0.70
C LYS A 102 -11.80 -6.33 -1.23
N GLY A 103 -12.98 -6.30 -0.63
CA GLY A 103 -14.15 -7.09 -1.04
C GLY A 103 -15.14 -6.33 -1.93
N ASN A 104 -14.93 -5.03 -2.13
CA ASN A 104 -15.83 -4.16 -2.89
C ASN A 104 -15.32 -3.99 -4.34
N PRO A 105 -16.07 -4.42 -5.36
CA PRO A 105 -15.63 -4.31 -6.76
C PRO A 105 -15.32 -2.88 -7.22
N ALA A 106 -16.05 -1.89 -6.71
CA ALA A 106 -15.83 -0.48 -7.05
C ALA A 106 -14.54 0.06 -6.40
N SER A 107 -14.23 -0.35 -5.17
CA SER A 107 -12.94 -0.04 -4.53
C SER A 107 -11.78 -0.69 -5.26
N VAL A 108 -11.90 -1.96 -5.65
CA VAL A 108 -10.87 -2.67 -6.44
C VAL A 108 -10.62 -1.97 -7.77
N LYS A 109 -11.68 -1.54 -8.47
CA LYS A 109 -11.55 -0.76 -9.71
C LYS A 109 -10.80 0.56 -9.49
N SER A 110 -11.12 1.27 -8.41
CA SER A 110 -10.49 2.55 -8.07
C SER A 110 -9.01 2.38 -7.69
N LEU A 111 -8.69 1.37 -6.88
CA LEU A 111 -7.30 1.02 -6.54
C LEU A 111 -6.50 0.63 -7.78
N ARG A 112 -7.08 -0.16 -8.69
CA ARG A 112 -6.45 -0.51 -9.96
C ARG A 112 -6.07 0.73 -10.77
N LYS A 113 -6.95 1.75 -10.83
CA LYS A 113 -6.66 3.00 -11.54
C LYS A 113 -5.46 3.72 -10.91
N ILE A 114 -5.42 3.82 -9.59
CA ILE A 114 -4.31 4.42 -8.83
C ILE A 114 -2.99 3.71 -9.12
N TYR A 115 -2.95 2.38 -8.97
CA TYR A 115 -1.72 1.63 -9.17
C TYR A 115 -1.26 1.64 -10.64
N SER A 116 -2.20 1.59 -11.61
CA SER A 116 -1.91 1.75 -13.05
C SER A 116 -1.21 3.08 -13.33
N ASN A 117 -1.69 4.12 -12.68
CA ASN A 117 -1.11 5.44 -12.79
C ASN A 117 0.29 5.51 -12.15
N MET A 118 0.48 4.97 -10.95
CA MET A 118 1.81 4.85 -10.34
C MET A 118 2.80 4.07 -11.22
N PHE A 119 2.36 2.96 -11.82
CA PHE A 119 3.16 2.18 -12.76
C PHE A 119 3.68 3.03 -13.92
N LYS A 120 2.80 3.84 -14.55
CA LYS A 120 3.16 4.72 -15.67
C LYS A 120 4.15 5.82 -15.29
N ILE A 121 4.14 6.26 -14.02
CA ILE A 121 5.11 7.23 -13.52
C ILE A 121 6.51 6.60 -13.51
N VAL A 122 6.61 5.36 -13.03
CA VAL A 122 7.89 4.65 -12.88
C VAL A 122 8.40 4.05 -14.19
N ASP A 123 7.51 3.67 -15.12
CA ASP A 123 7.83 3.28 -16.49
C ASP A 123 8.31 4.49 -17.31
N CYS A 124 9.47 5.04 -16.97
CA CYS A 124 9.96 6.35 -17.43
C CYS A 124 10.17 6.46 -18.97
N ASN A 125 10.25 5.34 -19.67
CA ASN A 125 10.37 5.30 -21.13
C ASN A 125 9.05 4.91 -21.83
N ALA A 126 7.96 4.74 -21.08
CA ALA A 126 6.65 4.32 -21.59
C ALA A 126 6.75 3.02 -22.41
N ALA A 127 7.58 2.10 -21.95
CA ALA A 127 7.82 0.83 -22.64
C ALA A 127 6.71 -0.20 -22.37
N GLY A 128 5.82 0.08 -21.40
CA GLY A 128 4.76 -0.81 -20.96
C GLY A 128 5.23 -1.86 -19.96
N PHE A 129 6.48 -1.75 -19.48
CA PHE A 129 7.10 -2.66 -18.53
C PHE A 129 8.12 -1.94 -17.65
N LEU A 130 8.35 -2.46 -16.45
CA LEU A 130 9.40 -1.98 -15.55
C LEU A 130 10.61 -2.91 -15.62
N THR A 131 11.80 -2.34 -15.84
CA THR A 131 13.06 -3.01 -15.55
C THR A 131 13.33 -3.03 -14.04
N PHE A 132 14.31 -3.83 -13.60
CA PHE A 132 14.70 -3.85 -12.19
C PHE A 132 15.15 -2.46 -11.68
N ASP A 133 15.87 -1.70 -12.49
CA ASP A 133 16.33 -0.35 -12.12
C ASP A 133 15.15 0.63 -11.95
N GLN A 134 14.17 0.56 -12.86
CA GLN A 134 12.93 1.33 -12.71
C GLN A 134 12.15 0.87 -11.47
N TYR A 135 12.08 -0.44 -11.22
CA TYR A 135 11.44 -0.98 -10.04
C TYR A 135 12.09 -0.53 -8.73
N LEU A 136 13.42 -0.39 -8.69
CA LEU A 136 14.13 0.14 -7.52
C LEU A 136 13.75 1.58 -7.17
N VAL A 137 13.23 2.36 -8.13
CA VAL A 137 12.72 3.70 -7.88
C VAL A 137 11.52 3.65 -6.92
N PHE A 138 10.62 2.67 -7.04
CA PHE A 138 9.54 2.47 -6.07
C PHE A 138 10.08 2.22 -4.66
N TRP A 139 11.08 1.35 -4.56
CA TRP A 139 11.71 1.04 -3.28
C TRP A 139 12.40 2.25 -2.64
N ASN A 140 13.00 3.13 -3.45
CA ASN A 140 13.57 4.39 -2.97
C ASN A 140 12.50 5.34 -2.42
N ILE A 141 11.39 5.50 -3.14
CA ILE A 141 10.31 6.42 -2.76
C ILE A 141 9.73 6.04 -1.41
N PHE A 142 9.51 4.75 -1.17
CA PHE A 142 8.95 4.24 0.08
C PHE A 142 10.02 3.94 1.16
N ASN A 143 11.29 4.34 0.91
CA ASN A 143 12.42 4.07 1.80
C ASN A 143 12.51 2.60 2.24
N LEU A 144 12.25 1.69 1.31
CA LEU A 144 12.27 0.25 1.54
C LEU A 144 13.69 -0.32 1.36
N ASP A 145 13.98 -1.38 2.10
CA ASP A 145 15.28 -2.03 2.06
C ASP A 145 15.51 -2.81 0.76
N LYS A 146 16.36 -2.24 -0.11
CA LYS A 146 16.70 -2.76 -1.44
C LYS A 146 17.17 -4.21 -1.47
N ARG A 147 17.65 -4.77 -0.34
CA ARG A 147 18.03 -6.18 -0.25
C ARG A 147 16.87 -7.13 -0.57
N PHE A 148 15.63 -6.68 -0.33
CA PHE A 148 14.43 -7.44 -0.64
C PHE A 148 13.82 -7.10 -2.02
N ALA A 149 14.29 -6.03 -2.67
CA ALA A 149 13.75 -5.59 -3.95
C ALA A 149 13.89 -6.64 -5.04
N LYS A 150 15.04 -7.31 -5.12
CA LYS A 150 15.26 -8.36 -6.12
C LYS A 150 14.34 -9.55 -5.92
N MET A 151 14.17 -9.98 -4.66
CA MET A 151 13.26 -11.07 -4.32
C MET A 151 11.81 -10.76 -4.72
N GLN A 152 11.34 -9.53 -4.44
CA GLN A 152 9.99 -9.14 -4.82
C GLN A 152 9.85 -8.96 -6.34
N PHE A 153 10.88 -8.43 -7.01
CA PHE A 153 10.89 -8.30 -8.46
C PHE A 153 10.74 -9.67 -9.14
N ASP A 154 11.54 -10.64 -8.70
CA ASP A 154 11.51 -12.01 -9.23
C ASP A 154 10.20 -12.73 -8.94
N TYR A 155 9.55 -12.39 -7.82
CA TYR A 155 8.21 -12.88 -7.50
C TYR A 155 7.13 -12.30 -8.43
N MET A 156 7.26 -11.02 -8.83
CA MET A 156 6.33 -10.36 -9.76
C MET A 156 6.56 -10.76 -11.22
N ASP A 157 7.82 -11.00 -11.62
CA ASP A 157 8.24 -11.42 -12.96
C ASP A 157 7.94 -12.91 -13.20
N THR A 158 6.65 -13.25 -13.23
CA THR A 158 6.17 -14.64 -13.31
C THR A 158 6.57 -15.36 -14.60
N ASP A 159 6.81 -14.61 -15.68
CA ASP A 159 7.24 -15.15 -16.97
C ASP A 159 8.78 -15.12 -17.15
N GLN A 160 9.51 -14.65 -16.13
CA GLN A 160 10.98 -14.57 -16.09
C GLN A 160 11.56 -13.78 -17.26
N SER A 161 10.84 -12.77 -17.70
CA SER A 161 11.22 -11.92 -18.84
C SER A 161 12.32 -10.90 -18.46
N GLY A 162 12.63 -10.78 -17.17
CA GLY A 162 13.49 -9.74 -16.60
C GLY A 162 12.77 -8.39 -16.51
N LYS A 163 11.44 -8.38 -16.66
CA LYS A 163 10.60 -7.19 -16.77
C LYS A 163 9.26 -7.43 -16.08
N ILE A 164 8.70 -6.39 -15.47
CA ILE A 164 7.37 -6.44 -14.87
C ILE A 164 6.38 -5.68 -15.76
N SER A 165 5.44 -6.39 -16.35
CA SER A 165 4.30 -5.78 -17.04
C SER A 165 3.33 -5.10 -16.08
N GLU A 166 2.50 -4.18 -16.59
CA GLU A 166 1.45 -3.55 -15.80
C GLU A 166 0.48 -4.58 -15.20
N GLU A 167 0.16 -5.63 -15.96
CA GLU A 167 -0.71 -6.69 -15.50
C GLU A 167 -0.11 -7.49 -14.34
N GLN A 168 1.16 -7.88 -14.44
CA GLN A 168 1.89 -8.56 -13.35
C GLN A 168 1.89 -7.70 -12.09
N PHE A 169 2.22 -6.41 -12.23
CA PHE A 169 2.17 -5.45 -11.13
C PHE A 169 0.77 -5.43 -10.49
N MET A 170 -0.30 -5.19 -11.27
CA MET A 170 -1.66 -5.14 -10.73
C MET A 170 -2.10 -6.45 -10.07
N ASN A 171 -1.76 -7.59 -10.67
CA ASN A 171 -2.13 -8.90 -10.15
C ASN A 171 -1.45 -9.17 -8.81
N THR A 172 -0.18 -8.82 -8.65
CA THR A 172 0.54 -8.96 -7.38
C THR A 172 -0.06 -8.06 -6.29
N TYR A 173 -0.40 -6.81 -6.58
CA TYR A 173 -1.06 -5.95 -5.58
C TYR A 173 -2.46 -6.43 -5.20
N ARG A 174 -3.24 -6.90 -6.18
CA ARG A 174 -4.55 -7.52 -5.92
C ARG A 174 -4.40 -8.74 -5.01
N ASP A 175 -3.46 -9.63 -5.31
CA ASP A 175 -3.22 -10.82 -4.48
C ASP A 175 -2.75 -10.42 -3.09
N TYR A 176 -1.82 -9.47 -2.97
CA TYR A 176 -1.32 -9.00 -1.68
C TYR A 176 -2.43 -8.53 -0.74
N LEU A 177 -3.35 -7.69 -1.26
CA LEU A 177 -4.49 -7.14 -0.51
C LEU A 177 -5.66 -8.12 -0.34
N GLY A 178 -5.88 -9.01 -1.30
CA GLY A 178 -7.03 -9.93 -1.33
C GLY A 178 -6.78 -11.25 -0.61
N ASN A 179 -5.55 -11.76 -0.66
CA ASN A 179 -5.20 -13.05 -0.08
C ASN A 179 -5.19 -12.93 1.45
N THR A 180 -6.13 -13.58 2.11
CA THR A 180 -6.21 -13.57 3.57
C THR A 180 -5.35 -14.64 4.24
N GLY A 181 -4.75 -15.54 3.46
CA GLY A 181 -4.23 -16.80 3.97
C GLY A 181 -5.36 -17.74 4.43
N ASP A 182 -5.09 -19.04 4.46
CA ASP A 182 -5.91 -19.97 5.24
C ASP A 182 -5.50 -19.83 6.71
N ASP A 183 -6.33 -19.15 7.51
CA ASP A 183 -6.25 -19.22 8.96
C ASP A 183 -7.01 -20.47 9.44
N THR A 184 -6.54 -21.68 9.11
CA THR A 184 -6.92 -22.87 9.89
C THR A 184 -6.06 -22.96 11.15
N LEU A 185 -6.12 -21.91 11.98
CA LEU A 185 -5.85 -22.02 13.41
C LEU A 185 -7.20 -21.98 14.13
N ASN A 186 -7.96 -23.05 13.89
CA ASN A 186 -8.99 -23.50 14.81
C ASN A 186 -8.27 -24.15 16.00
N ASP A 187 -7.56 -23.36 16.80
CA ASP A 187 -7.15 -23.76 18.15
C ASP A 187 -7.60 -22.67 19.11
N SER A 188 -8.81 -22.89 19.61
CA SER A 188 -9.43 -22.22 20.72
C SER A 188 -8.63 -22.48 22.00
N SER A 189 -7.41 -21.95 22.13
CA SER A 189 -6.66 -22.06 23.40
C SER A 189 -5.44 -21.12 23.52
N ASP A 190 -5.49 -19.87 23.04
CA ASP A 190 -4.49 -18.90 23.52
C ASP A 190 -5.02 -17.46 23.62
N HIS A 191 -5.42 -17.07 24.84
CA HIS A 191 -5.75 -15.70 25.21
C HIS A 191 -4.52 -14.90 25.69
N SER A 192 -3.30 -15.21 25.22
CA SER A 192 -2.08 -14.52 25.65
C SER A 192 -1.31 -13.74 24.56
N LEU A 193 -1.96 -13.35 23.45
CA LEU A 193 -1.40 -12.36 22.52
C LEU A 193 -1.83 -10.93 22.86
N THR A 194 -1.66 -10.59 24.13
CA THR A 194 -1.60 -9.20 24.61
C THR A 194 -0.29 -8.59 24.10
N ILE A 195 -0.38 -7.61 23.21
CA ILE A 195 0.61 -6.53 22.99
C ILE A 195 2.07 -7.00 22.77
N LYS A 196 2.44 -7.20 21.50
CA LYS A 196 3.84 -7.04 21.03
C LYS A 196 3.94 -6.20 19.75
N LEU A 197 3.14 -5.13 19.65
CA LEU A 197 3.33 -4.04 18.67
C LEU A 197 4.09 -2.86 19.31
N GLY A 198 5.16 -3.16 20.02
CA GLY A 198 5.94 -2.19 20.77
C GLY A 198 7.34 -2.66 21.07
N HIS A 199 8.09 -3.09 20.06
CA HIS A 199 9.57 -3.18 20.07
C HIS A 199 10.06 -3.34 18.61
N MET A 200 10.12 -2.24 17.87
CA MET A 200 11.19 -2.12 16.88
C MET A 200 12.37 -1.49 17.62
N PRO A 201 13.56 -2.14 17.65
CA PRO A 201 14.71 -1.55 18.30
C PRO A 201 15.12 -0.28 17.56
N ASN A 202 15.20 0.83 18.28
CA ASN A 202 15.94 2.01 17.85
C ASN A 202 17.35 1.54 17.46
N GLN A 203 17.70 1.70 16.18
CA GLN A 203 19.08 1.60 15.76
C GLN A 203 19.68 3.01 15.82
N ASN A 204 20.61 3.16 16.77
CA ASN A 204 21.53 4.28 16.87
C ASN A 204 22.38 4.46 15.60
#